data_AF-A0A7C3TB92-F1
#
_entry.id   AF-A0A7C3TB92-F1
#
_cell.length_a   1.000
_cell.length_b   1.000
_cell.length_c   1.000
_cell.angle_alpha   90.00
_cell.angle_beta   90.00
_cell.angle_gamma   90.00
#
_symmetry.space_group_name_H-M   'P 1'
#
loop_
_entity.id
_entity.type
_entity.pdbx_description
1 polymer ?
#
loop_
_entity_poly.entity_id
_entity_poly.type
_entity_poly.pdbx_seq_one_letter_code
_entity_poly.pdbx_strand_id
1 'polypeptide(L)'
;MAVKATSDYFELLNKAVSREIQVSIQYMLQHGKMEKLMRKVIPENILLDKTTYEAVGKFLREFAIMEMKHAASVMERIYYLGGSATTKSSKPNIGNSLSEFAKYGLKAEEEALVLYRNIIDAARKVEDWETRELFEKIYSDEEKHLFKFQEYVNIQDEPEGSEQAPLSEWRRIFTSDYFDLLNKAVAAEISAIIQYTNQHEKASLLALREKNTALEVVTEKNKAKVVSELLIPIFKAEMEHLEKISDRIYLLEGEATTEPDPLPQIGETVDDFLKLDHEAENYALVLYRKIIDEAMKRGDSKTRRMFEDIIGQEEDHYWTFDDFLR
;
A
#
# COMPACT_ATOMS: atom_id res chain seq x y z
N MET A 1 -12.20 -26.70 14.28
CA MET A 1 -10.98 -25.86 14.32
C MET A 1 -10.17 -26.23 15.55
N ALA A 2 -8.84 -26.33 15.43
CA ALA A 2 -7.96 -26.71 16.52
C ALA A 2 -7.79 -25.59 17.57
N VAL A 3 -7.97 -24.33 17.16
CA VAL A 3 -7.88 -23.14 18.02
C VAL A 3 -9.30 -22.62 18.32
N LYS A 4 -9.57 -22.26 19.58
CA LYS A 4 -10.81 -21.58 20.00
C LYS A 4 -10.60 -20.06 19.98
N ALA A 5 -10.64 -19.45 18.80
CA ALA A 5 -10.53 -18.00 18.64
C ALA A 5 -11.81 -17.29 19.15
N THR A 6 -11.63 -16.24 19.96
CA THR A 6 -12.71 -15.37 20.46
C THR A 6 -12.84 -14.11 19.60
N SER A 7 -13.93 -13.37 19.75
CA SER A 7 -14.09 -12.05 19.11
C SER A 7 -12.92 -11.12 19.46
N ASP A 8 -12.55 -11.04 20.75
CA ASP A 8 -11.43 -10.22 21.22
C ASP A 8 -10.10 -10.61 20.57
N TYR A 9 -9.89 -11.89 20.28
CA TYR A 9 -8.70 -12.36 19.59
C TYR A 9 -8.68 -11.89 18.13
N PHE A 10 -9.80 -11.99 17.41
CA PHE A 10 -9.92 -11.43 16.06
C PHE A 10 -9.81 -9.91 16.01
N GLU A 11 -10.33 -9.20 17.01
CA GLU A 11 -10.16 -7.75 17.13
C GLU A 11 -8.67 -7.39 17.30
N LEU A 12 -7.93 -8.19 18.07
CA LEU A 12 -6.50 -7.97 18.28
C LEU A 12 -5.69 -8.21 16.99
N LEU A 13 -6.01 -9.27 16.22
CA LEU A 13 -5.38 -9.52 14.92
C LEU A 13 -5.75 -8.46 13.89
N ASN A 14 -7.01 -8.01 13.86
CA ASN A 14 -7.46 -6.93 12.98
C ASN A 14 -6.81 -5.58 13.32
N LYS A 15 -6.46 -5.33 14.59
CA LYS A 15 -5.63 -4.17 14.95
C LYS A 15 -4.25 -4.23 14.32
N ALA A 16 -3.64 -5.41 14.23
CA ALA A 16 -2.37 -5.58 13.50
C ALA A 16 -2.56 -5.30 12.01
N VAL A 17 -3.56 -5.91 11.35
CA VAL A 17 -3.86 -5.64 9.92
C VAL A 17 -4.06 -4.14 9.67
N SER A 18 -4.88 -3.47 10.47
CA SER A 18 -5.14 -2.03 10.36
C SER A 18 -3.86 -1.18 10.50
N ARG A 19 -2.93 -1.61 11.35
CA ARG A 19 -1.65 -0.94 11.59
C ARG A 19 -0.70 -1.17 10.41
N GLU A 20 -0.57 -2.40 9.92
CA GLU A 20 0.30 -2.72 8.78
C GLU A 20 -0.14 -2.00 7.50
N ILE A 21 -1.44 -1.92 7.23
CA ILE A 21 -1.94 -1.11 6.11
C ILE A 21 -1.57 0.37 6.30
N GLN A 22 -1.76 0.91 7.52
CA GLN A 22 -1.42 2.31 7.81
C GLN A 22 0.07 2.59 7.53
N VAL A 23 0.98 1.78 8.09
CA VAL A 23 2.42 2.04 7.94
C VAL A 23 2.93 1.75 6.53
N SER A 24 2.35 0.77 5.83
CA SER A 24 2.65 0.54 4.42
C SER A 24 2.36 1.78 3.57
N ILE A 25 1.15 2.35 3.71
CA ILE A 25 0.76 3.58 3.01
C ILE A 25 1.62 4.76 3.49
N GLN A 26 1.89 4.87 4.79
CA GLN A 26 2.73 5.92 5.35
C GLN A 26 4.12 5.92 4.71
N TYR A 27 4.79 4.77 4.68
CA TYR A 27 6.15 4.65 4.17
C TYR A 27 6.21 4.81 2.66
N MET A 28 5.19 4.37 1.92
CA MET A 28 5.10 4.62 0.48
C MET A 28 4.95 6.12 0.16
N LEU A 29 4.05 6.81 0.87
CA LEU A 29 3.85 8.24 0.66
C LEU A 29 5.04 9.08 1.17
N GLN A 30 5.69 8.66 2.26
CA GLN A 30 6.96 9.26 2.70
C GLN A 30 8.06 9.04 1.67
N HIS A 31 8.17 7.84 1.07
CA HIS A 31 9.08 7.59 -0.05
C HIS A 31 8.82 8.59 -1.18
N GLY A 32 7.57 8.72 -1.64
CA GLY A 32 7.29 9.64 -2.74
C GLY A 32 7.46 11.11 -2.42
N LYS A 33 7.29 11.49 -1.15
CA LYS A 33 7.60 12.84 -0.67
C LYS A 33 9.10 13.15 -0.71
N MET A 34 9.98 12.15 -0.86
CA MET A 34 11.44 12.37 -0.92
C MET A 34 11.81 13.17 -2.16
N GLU A 35 11.15 12.93 -3.29
CA GLU A 35 11.37 13.68 -4.54
C GLU A 35 11.18 15.19 -4.36
N LYS A 36 10.23 15.60 -3.52
CA LYS A 36 10.00 17.01 -3.14
C LYS A 36 11.15 17.56 -2.31
N LEU A 37 11.65 16.78 -1.35
CA LEU A 37 12.72 17.22 -0.44
C LEU A 37 14.08 17.28 -1.13
N MET A 38 14.44 16.28 -1.94
CA MET A 38 15.71 16.24 -2.69
C MET A 38 15.93 17.47 -3.57
N ARG A 39 14.86 18.07 -4.11
CA ARG A 39 14.95 19.23 -5.00
C ARG A 39 15.01 20.57 -4.27
N LYS A 40 14.65 20.61 -3.00
CA LYS A 40 14.76 21.81 -2.16
C LYS A 40 16.18 22.04 -1.66
N VAL A 41 17.09 21.09 -1.89
CA VAL A 41 18.39 21.12 -1.28
C VAL A 41 19.35 22.09 -1.98
N ILE A 42 20.16 22.73 -1.13
CA ILE A 42 21.35 23.54 -1.39
C ILE A 42 22.05 23.10 -2.70
N PRO A 43 22.40 24.04 -3.61
CA PRO A 43 22.94 23.75 -4.96
C PRO A 43 24.07 22.72 -5.00
N GLU A 44 24.87 22.63 -3.94
CA GLU A 44 26.02 21.76 -3.77
C GLU A 44 25.67 20.26 -3.68
N ASN A 45 24.43 19.88 -3.35
CA ASN A 45 24.02 18.47 -3.35
C ASN A 45 23.95 17.85 -4.75
N ILE A 46 23.99 18.67 -5.81
CA ILE A 46 24.16 18.20 -7.19
C ILE A 46 25.51 17.49 -7.41
N LEU A 47 26.45 17.65 -6.49
CA LEU A 47 27.80 17.07 -6.53
C LEU A 47 27.92 15.74 -5.78
N LEU A 48 26.85 15.24 -5.15
CA LEU A 48 26.87 13.99 -4.39
C LEU A 48 26.45 12.81 -5.27
N ASP A 49 27.28 11.76 -5.33
CA ASP A 49 26.95 10.51 -6.02
C ASP A 49 25.85 9.69 -5.30
N LYS A 50 25.65 9.94 -3.99
CA LYS A 50 24.57 9.40 -3.16
C LYS A 50 24.17 10.39 -2.07
N THR A 51 22.88 10.57 -1.85
CA THR A 51 22.35 11.45 -0.79
C THR A 51 21.69 10.66 0.35
N THR A 52 21.57 11.29 1.52
CA THR A 52 20.79 10.74 2.64
C THR A 52 19.34 10.49 2.24
N TYR A 53 18.77 11.34 1.38
CA TYR A 53 17.41 11.19 0.87
C TYR A 53 17.22 9.94 0.01
N GLU A 54 18.18 9.60 -0.85
CA GLU A 54 18.12 8.36 -1.64
C GLU A 54 18.22 7.13 -0.75
N ALA A 55 19.11 7.16 0.26
CA ALA A 55 19.24 6.08 1.22
C ALA A 55 17.95 5.89 2.05
N VAL A 56 17.34 7.00 2.49
CA VAL A 56 16.08 6.99 3.25
C VAL A 56 14.91 6.54 2.38
N GLY A 57 14.76 7.13 1.20
CA GLY A 57 13.73 6.77 0.24
C GLY A 57 13.78 5.28 -0.10
N LYS A 58 14.98 4.72 -0.32
CA LYS A 58 15.13 3.30 -0.62
C LYS A 58 14.56 2.41 0.48
N PHE A 59 14.94 2.61 1.74
CA PHE A 59 14.44 1.74 2.81
C PHE A 59 12.96 1.99 3.10
N LEU A 60 12.45 3.22 2.97
CA LEU A 60 11.02 3.52 3.12
C LEU A 60 10.18 2.73 2.12
N ARG A 61 10.61 2.67 0.85
CA ARG A 61 9.95 1.86 -0.19
C ARG A 61 10.01 0.37 0.14
N GLU A 62 11.17 -0.12 0.60
CA GLU A 62 11.35 -1.52 1.00
C GLU A 62 10.45 -1.89 2.19
N PHE A 63 10.37 -1.02 3.20
CA PHE A 63 9.52 -1.21 4.37
C PHE A 63 8.04 -1.15 3.96
N ALA A 64 7.62 -0.18 3.15
CA ALA A 64 6.24 -0.10 2.66
C ALA A 64 5.74 -1.42 2.05
N ILE A 65 6.59 -2.07 1.24
CA ILE A 65 6.30 -3.37 0.63
C ILE A 65 6.30 -4.50 1.68
N MET A 66 7.23 -4.46 2.64
CA MET A 66 7.29 -5.45 3.72
C MET A 66 6.05 -5.38 4.61
N GLU A 67 5.61 -4.18 4.99
CA GLU A 67 4.40 -4.00 5.81
C GLU A 67 3.14 -4.47 5.10
N MET A 68 3.02 -4.28 3.78
CA MET A 68 1.88 -4.84 3.05
C MET A 68 1.90 -6.38 3.06
N LYS A 69 3.09 -7.00 3.04
CA LYS A 69 3.22 -8.46 3.21
C LYS A 69 2.91 -8.92 4.63
N HIS A 70 3.27 -8.14 5.64
CA HIS A 70 2.84 -8.41 7.01
C HIS A 70 1.32 -8.35 7.12
N ALA A 71 0.70 -7.30 6.58
CA ALA A 71 -0.76 -7.17 6.52
C ALA A 71 -1.38 -8.41 5.87
N ALA A 72 -0.93 -8.78 4.67
CA ALA A 72 -1.38 -9.95 3.93
C ALA A 72 -1.26 -11.24 4.75
N SER A 73 -0.11 -11.49 5.36
CA SER A 73 0.13 -12.69 6.19
C SER A 73 -0.81 -12.76 7.41
N VAL A 74 -1.11 -11.62 8.03
CA VAL A 74 -2.05 -11.56 9.16
C VAL A 74 -3.50 -11.72 8.68
N MET A 75 -3.87 -11.13 7.53
CA MET A 75 -5.18 -11.34 6.90
C MET A 75 -5.41 -12.82 6.59
N GLU A 76 -4.43 -13.47 5.97
CA GLU A 76 -4.41 -14.91 5.69
C GLU A 76 -4.73 -15.68 6.97
N ARG A 77 -3.99 -15.39 8.04
CA ARG A 77 -4.17 -16.07 9.32
C ARG A 77 -5.57 -15.87 9.92
N ILE A 78 -6.13 -14.66 9.83
CA ILE A 78 -7.50 -14.38 10.27
C ILE A 78 -8.50 -15.25 9.51
N TYR A 79 -8.35 -15.37 8.19
CA TYR A 79 -9.19 -16.22 7.36
C TYR A 79 -9.05 -17.71 7.73
N TYR A 80 -7.83 -18.21 7.92
CA TYR A 80 -7.60 -19.60 8.39
C TYR A 80 -8.27 -19.93 9.72
N LEU A 81 -8.35 -18.95 10.62
CA LEU A 81 -9.02 -19.09 11.91
C LEU A 81 -10.55 -18.96 11.81
N GLY A 82 -11.10 -18.71 10.61
CA GLY A 82 -12.53 -18.55 10.37
C GLY A 82 -13.07 -17.14 10.65
N GLY A 83 -12.20 -16.14 10.75
CA GLY A 83 -12.56 -14.74 10.92
C GLY A 83 -12.70 -13.98 9.60
N SER A 84 -12.82 -12.65 9.69
CA SER A 84 -12.80 -11.75 8.54
C SER A 84 -11.81 -10.63 8.79
N ALA A 85 -10.94 -10.38 7.83
CA ALA A 85 -9.93 -9.34 7.94
C ALA A 85 -10.51 -7.96 7.60
N THR A 86 -10.08 -6.95 8.34
CA THR A 86 -10.48 -5.55 8.16
C THR A 86 -9.86 -4.95 6.90
N THR A 87 -10.60 -4.05 6.25
CA THR A 87 -10.10 -3.16 5.19
C THR A 87 -9.84 -1.74 5.69
N LYS A 88 -10.11 -1.48 6.98
CA LYS A 88 -9.91 -0.17 7.60
C LYS A 88 -8.48 -0.04 8.13
N SER A 89 -7.89 1.12 7.90
CA SER A 89 -6.62 1.54 8.50
C SER A 89 -6.79 2.86 9.25
N SER A 90 -5.89 3.13 10.19
CA SER A 90 -5.77 4.44 10.83
C SER A 90 -5.10 5.42 9.88
N LYS A 91 -5.30 6.72 10.12
CA LYS A 91 -4.69 7.78 9.29
C LYS A 91 -3.15 7.78 9.43
N PRO A 92 -2.40 7.66 8.31
CA PRO A 92 -0.94 7.81 8.30
C PRO A 92 -0.45 9.19 8.76
N ASN A 93 0.73 9.22 9.40
CA ASN A 93 1.44 10.46 9.72
C ASN A 93 2.58 10.65 8.72
N ILE A 94 2.34 11.44 7.67
CA ILE A 94 3.33 11.60 6.60
C ILE A 94 4.52 12.44 7.10
N GLY A 95 4.32 13.67 7.56
CA GLY A 95 5.43 14.59 7.93
C GLY A 95 5.98 15.37 6.73
N ASN A 96 7.00 16.20 6.97
CA ASN A 96 7.57 17.15 6.01
C ASN A 96 9.11 17.18 5.98
N SER A 97 9.79 16.46 6.86
CA SER A 97 11.26 16.42 6.93
C SER A 97 11.80 15.02 7.22
N LEU A 98 13.10 14.80 6.97
CA LEU A 98 13.75 13.53 7.25
C LEU A 98 13.64 13.15 8.74
N SER A 99 13.86 14.11 9.65
CA SER A 99 13.75 13.83 11.08
C SER A 99 12.31 13.54 11.50
N GLU A 100 11.30 14.17 10.87
CA GLU A 100 9.89 13.83 11.11
C GLU A 100 9.56 12.41 10.65
N PHE A 101 9.98 12.01 9.43
CA PHE A 101 9.78 10.64 8.95
C PHE A 101 10.42 9.62 9.89
N ALA A 102 11.66 9.88 10.31
CA ALA A 102 12.36 9.00 11.24
C ALA A 102 11.67 8.91 12.60
N LYS A 103 11.18 10.02 13.15
CA LYS A 103 10.43 10.04 14.44
C LYS A 103 9.09 9.33 14.33
N TYR A 104 8.35 9.53 13.24
CA TYR A 104 7.06 8.88 13.03
C TYR A 104 7.21 7.39 12.76
N GLY A 105 8.21 6.99 11.96
CA GLY A 105 8.57 5.59 11.76
C GLY A 105 8.98 4.92 13.06
N LEU A 106 9.93 5.52 13.81
CA LEU A 106 10.35 5.02 15.12
C LEU A 106 9.15 4.76 16.04
N LYS A 107 8.28 5.77 16.20
CA LYS A 107 7.11 5.65 17.05
C LYS A 107 6.16 4.54 16.58
N ALA A 108 5.93 4.44 15.27
CA ALA A 108 5.07 3.41 14.71
C ALA A 108 5.64 2.00 14.97
N GLU A 109 6.96 1.81 14.88
CA GLU A 109 7.60 0.53 15.19
C GLU A 109 7.58 0.21 16.69
N GLU A 110 7.80 1.18 17.57
CA GLU A 110 7.65 0.97 19.03
C GLU A 110 6.24 0.51 19.40
N GLU A 111 5.21 1.12 18.78
CA GLU A 111 3.80 0.75 18.96
C GLU A 111 3.52 -0.67 18.42
N ALA A 112 4.12 -1.06 17.28
CA ALA A 112 4.04 -2.41 16.72
C ALA A 112 4.59 -3.45 17.68
N LEU A 113 5.81 -3.24 18.19
CA LEU A 113 6.48 -4.18 19.09
C LEU A 113 5.66 -4.42 20.37
N VAL A 114 5.01 -3.38 20.90
CA VAL A 114 4.08 -3.53 22.03
C VAL A 114 2.86 -4.36 21.64
N LEU A 115 2.21 -4.06 20.51
CA LEU A 115 1.05 -4.80 20.04
C LEU A 115 1.39 -6.28 19.76
N TYR A 116 2.52 -6.56 19.12
CA TYR A 116 2.91 -7.89 18.68
C TYR A 116 3.32 -8.77 19.85
N ARG A 117 3.96 -8.24 20.89
CA ARG A 117 4.13 -8.98 22.16
C ARG A 117 2.79 -9.38 22.75
N ASN A 118 1.79 -8.49 22.74
CA ASN A 118 0.46 -8.82 23.24
C ASN A 118 -0.22 -9.91 22.39
N ILE A 119 -0.05 -9.89 21.07
CA ILE A 119 -0.58 -10.92 20.16
C ILE A 119 0.12 -12.26 20.38
N ILE A 120 1.45 -12.27 20.48
CA ILE A 120 2.25 -13.48 20.78
C ILE A 120 1.77 -14.11 22.09
N ASP A 121 1.58 -13.31 23.14
CA ASP A 121 1.07 -13.77 24.43
C ASP A 121 -0.38 -14.29 24.34
N ALA A 122 -1.24 -13.63 23.56
CA ALA A 122 -2.62 -14.06 23.34
C ALA A 122 -2.66 -15.40 22.59
N ALA A 123 -1.90 -15.52 21.51
CA ALA A 123 -1.75 -16.73 20.72
C ALA A 123 -1.26 -17.91 21.57
N ARG A 124 -0.26 -17.67 22.44
CA ARG A 124 0.23 -18.67 23.40
C ARG A 124 -0.87 -19.15 24.37
N LYS A 125 -1.71 -18.24 24.88
CA LYS A 125 -2.78 -18.59 25.84
C LYS A 125 -3.89 -19.45 25.23
N VAL A 126 -4.14 -19.29 23.93
CA VAL A 126 -5.16 -20.08 23.19
C VAL A 126 -4.54 -21.25 22.41
N GLU A 127 -3.26 -21.54 22.64
CA GLU A 127 -2.48 -22.61 21.99
C GLU A 127 -2.47 -22.50 20.45
N ASP A 128 -2.50 -21.28 19.94
CA ASP A 128 -2.38 -20.95 18.53
C ASP A 128 -0.90 -20.77 18.14
N TRP A 129 -0.23 -21.89 17.90
CA TRP A 129 1.21 -21.92 17.62
C TRP A 129 1.59 -21.25 16.30
N GLU A 130 0.75 -21.35 15.28
CA GLU A 130 1.02 -20.75 13.96
C GLU A 130 0.91 -19.23 14.00
N THR A 131 -0.12 -18.67 14.67
CA THR A 131 -0.18 -17.21 14.85
C THR A 131 0.99 -16.73 15.70
N ARG A 132 1.38 -17.49 16.72
CA ARG A 132 2.56 -17.16 17.53
C ARG A 132 3.83 -17.08 16.68
N GLU A 133 4.11 -18.11 15.87
CA GLU A 133 5.30 -18.14 15.01
C GLU A 133 5.26 -17.02 13.96
N LEU A 134 4.09 -16.76 13.36
CA LEU A 134 3.90 -15.64 12.44
C LEU A 134 4.30 -14.31 13.08
N PHE A 135 3.76 -14.01 14.26
CA PHE A 135 4.06 -12.73 14.93
C PHE A 135 5.47 -12.67 15.51
N GLU A 136 6.11 -13.79 15.86
CA GLU A 136 7.55 -13.81 16.22
C GLU A 136 8.43 -13.41 15.03
N LYS A 137 8.09 -13.85 13.81
CA LYS A 137 8.78 -13.43 12.57
C LYS A 137 8.58 -11.95 12.30
N ILE A 138 7.33 -11.49 12.27
CA ILE A 138 7.00 -10.07 12.05
C ILE A 138 7.69 -9.20 13.11
N TYR A 139 7.59 -9.56 14.39
CA TYR A 139 8.26 -8.84 15.48
C TYR A 139 9.76 -8.68 15.25
N SER A 140 10.44 -9.73 14.76
CA SER A 140 11.87 -9.65 14.44
C SER A 140 12.19 -8.70 13.27
N ASP A 141 11.28 -8.54 12.32
CA ASP A 141 11.44 -7.59 11.21
C ASP A 141 11.19 -6.16 11.70
N GLU A 142 10.18 -5.94 12.54
CA GLU A 142 9.91 -4.63 13.14
C GLU A 142 11.04 -4.13 14.05
N GLU A 143 11.75 -5.02 14.76
CA GLU A 143 12.95 -4.62 15.50
C GLU A 143 14.02 -4.06 14.56
N LYS A 144 14.19 -4.64 13.37
CA LYS A 144 15.15 -4.13 12.37
C LYS A 144 14.69 -2.78 11.82
N HIS A 145 13.40 -2.62 11.56
CA HIS A 145 12.81 -1.34 11.12
C HIS A 145 13.03 -0.26 12.17
N LEU A 146 12.74 -0.57 13.45
CA LEU A 146 12.97 0.32 14.59
C LEU A 146 14.42 0.80 14.63
N PHE A 147 15.39 -0.13 14.64
CA PHE A 147 16.81 0.22 14.67
C PHE A 147 17.21 1.05 13.46
N LYS A 148 16.64 0.74 12.29
CA LYS A 148 16.92 1.52 11.09
C LYS A 148 16.43 2.96 11.23
N PHE A 149 15.21 3.19 11.73
CA PHE A 149 14.72 4.54 11.98
C PHE A 149 15.53 5.29 13.05
N GLN A 150 15.98 4.61 14.11
CA GLN A 150 16.81 5.21 15.17
C GLN A 150 18.09 5.87 14.63
N GLU A 151 18.69 5.32 13.57
CA GLU A 151 19.87 5.90 12.92
C GLU A 151 19.63 7.33 12.39
N TYR A 152 18.37 7.69 12.07
CA TYR A 152 18.02 8.94 11.39
C TYR A 152 17.29 9.96 12.29
N VAL A 153 16.85 9.58 13.50
CA VAL A 153 16.04 10.44 14.41
C VAL A 153 16.73 11.74 14.80
N ASN A 154 18.06 11.70 14.95
CA ASN A 154 18.88 12.84 15.38
C ASN A 154 19.57 13.55 14.21
N ILE A 155 19.22 13.23 12.96
CA ILE A 155 19.74 13.96 11.81
C ILE A 155 19.18 15.38 11.86
N GLN A 156 20.07 16.34 11.64
CA GLN A 156 19.68 17.73 11.51
C GLN A 156 18.96 17.90 10.17
N ASP A 157 17.70 18.30 10.23
CA ASP A 157 16.96 18.70 9.05
C ASP A 157 17.65 19.89 8.39
N GLU A 158 17.71 19.87 7.06
CA GLU A 158 18.24 21.00 6.32
C GLU A 158 17.35 22.23 6.53
N PRO A 159 17.95 23.43 6.68
CA PRO A 159 17.17 24.63 6.88
C PRO A 159 16.25 24.86 5.69
N GLU A 160 14.98 25.18 5.94
CA GLU A 160 14.10 25.64 4.88
C GLU A 160 14.75 26.85 4.20
N GLY A 161 15.02 26.74 2.89
CA GLY A 161 15.61 27.81 2.11
C GLY A 161 14.82 29.11 2.32
N SER A 162 15.51 30.16 2.74
CA SER A 162 14.90 31.47 2.94
C SER A 162 14.53 32.08 1.59
N GLU A 163 13.23 32.38 1.42
CA GLU A 163 12.53 32.85 0.21
C GLU A 163 12.06 31.74 -0.72
N GLN A 164 10.75 31.48 -0.71
CA GLN A 164 10.08 30.77 -1.81
C GLN A 164 10.28 31.59 -3.08
N ALA A 165 11.12 31.10 -3.98
CA ALA A 165 11.25 31.67 -5.31
C ALA A 165 9.84 31.85 -5.90
N PRO A 166 9.54 32.98 -6.58
CA PRO A 166 8.23 33.21 -7.15
C PRO A 166 7.84 32.04 -8.06
N LEU A 167 6.59 31.57 -7.92
CA LEU A 167 6.06 30.45 -8.70
C LEU A 167 6.33 30.67 -10.19
N SER A 168 7.11 29.76 -10.78
CA SER A 168 7.45 29.79 -12.20
C SER A 168 6.19 29.73 -13.05
N GLU A 169 6.20 30.38 -14.21
CA GLU A 169 5.05 30.46 -15.10
C GLU A 169 4.51 29.07 -15.49
N TRP A 170 5.41 28.12 -15.78
CA TRP A 170 5.03 26.75 -16.11
C TRP A 170 4.33 26.00 -14.96
N ARG A 171 4.56 26.37 -13.70
CA ARG A 171 3.91 25.75 -12.53
C ARG A 171 2.49 26.25 -12.30
N ARG A 172 2.07 27.35 -12.95
CA ARG A 172 0.73 27.93 -12.74
C ARG A 172 -0.40 27.05 -13.27
N ILE A 173 -0.09 26.03 -14.07
CA ILE A 173 -1.07 25.06 -14.56
C ILE A 173 -1.52 24.05 -13.48
N PHE A 174 -0.76 23.92 -12.40
CA PHE A 174 -1.05 23.00 -11.29
C PHE A 174 -1.89 23.71 -10.23
N THR A 175 -3.20 23.68 -10.44
CA THR A 175 -4.18 24.29 -9.54
C THR A 175 -4.73 23.26 -8.56
N SER A 176 -5.43 23.71 -7.53
CA SER A 176 -6.03 22.83 -6.51
C SER A 176 -6.96 21.78 -7.11
N ASP A 177 -7.80 22.16 -8.08
CA ASP A 177 -8.71 21.24 -8.76
C ASP A 177 -7.97 20.15 -9.57
N TYR A 178 -6.76 20.43 -10.04
CA TYR A 178 -5.94 19.41 -10.70
C TYR A 178 -5.33 18.45 -9.69
N PHE A 179 -4.87 18.94 -8.54
CA PHE A 179 -4.45 18.08 -7.44
C PHE A 179 -5.60 17.24 -6.88
N ASP A 180 -6.80 17.79 -6.78
CA ASP A 180 -7.99 17.03 -6.38
C ASP A 180 -8.27 15.87 -7.34
N LEU A 181 -8.07 16.09 -8.64
CA LEU A 181 -8.23 15.05 -9.66
C LEU A 181 -7.14 13.97 -9.55
N LEU A 182 -5.88 14.36 -9.35
CA LEU A 182 -4.79 13.40 -9.14
C LEU A 182 -4.94 12.63 -7.82
N ASN A 183 -5.43 13.29 -6.77
CA ASN A 183 -5.70 12.64 -5.49
C ASN A 183 -6.83 11.62 -5.55
N LYS A 184 -7.80 11.76 -6.48
CA LYS A 184 -8.76 10.67 -6.73
C LYS A 184 -8.08 9.42 -7.27
N ALA A 185 -7.01 9.56 -8.06
CA ALA A 185 -6.25 8.40 -8.53
C ALA A 185 -5.51 7.75 -7.35
N VAL A 186 -4.79 8.54 -6.54
CA VAL A 186 -4.15 8.04 -5.29
C VAL A 186 -5.16 7.30 -4.40
N ALA A 187 -6.35 7.86 -4.21
CA ALA A 187 -7.40 7.25 -3.39
C ALA A 187 -7.90 5.92 -3.98
N ALA A 188 -8.01 5.84 -5.31
CA ALA A 188 -8.39 4.62 -6.02
C ALA A 188 -7.32 3.54 -5.85
N GLU A 189 -6.04 3.89 -6.00
CA GLU A 189 -4.90 2.98 -5.82
C GLU A 189 -4.85 2.41 -4.39
N ILE A 190 -5.00 3.26 -3.36
CA ILE A 190 -5.05 2.81 -1.97
C ILE A 190 -6.22 1.83 -1.77
N SER A 191 -7.37 2.11 -2.40
CA SER A 191 -8.52 1.20 -2.35
C SER A 191 -8.21 -0.15 -2.99
N ALA A 192 -7.66 -0.15 -4.20
CA ALA A 192 -7.33 -1.33 -4.96
C ALA A 192 -6.29 -2.21 -4.24
N ILE A 193 -5.21 -1.62 -3.72
CA ILE A 193 -4.18 -2.33 -2.94
C ILE A 193 -4.81 -3.09 -1.76
N ILE A 194 -5.66 -2.42 -0.97
CA ILE A 194 -6.31 -3.03 0.21
C ILE A 194 -7.31 -4.11 -0.23
N GLN A 195 -8.10 -3.84 -1.26
CA GLN A 195 -9.10 -4.76 -1.78
C GLN A 195 -8.45 -6.04 -2.31
N TYR A 196 -7.51 -5.91 -3.24
CA TYR A 196 -6.88 -7.03 -3.93
C TYR A 196 -6.05 -7.88 -2.98
N THR A 197 -5.33 -7.26 -2.04
CA THR A 197 -4.58 -8.00 -1.00
C THR A 197 -5.53 -8.82 -0.14
N ASN A 198 -6.63 -8.24 0.32
CA ASN A 198 -7.58 -8.93 1.19
C ASN A 198 -8.33 -10.05 0.45
N GLN A 199 -8.75 -9.81 -0.79
CA GLN A 199 -9.38 -10.83 -1.63
C GLN A 199 -8.42 -11.95 -2.04
N HIS A 200 -7.14 -11.63 -2.27
CA HIS A 200 -6.08 -12.63 -2.50
C HIS A 200 -6.00 -13.63 -1.33
N GLU A 201 -5.99 -13.13 -0.11
CA GLU A 201 -5.88 -13.96 1.10
C GLU A 201 -7.17 -14.73 1.38
N LYS A 202 -8.34 -14.11 1.17
CA LYS A 202 -9.62 -14.82 1.26
C LYS A 202 -9.72 -15.92 0.19
N ALA A 203 -9.24 -15.67 -1.02
CA ALA A 203 -9.17 -16.68 -2.08
C ALA A 203 -8.19 -17.81 -1.75
N SER A 204 -7.06 -17.51 -1.09
CA SER A 204 -6.11 -18.52 -0.60
C SER A 204 -6.81 -19.51 0.36
N LEU A 205 -7.62 -19.01 1.31
CA LEU A 205 -8.45 -19.86 2.17
C LEU A 205 -9.45 -20.70 1.35
N LEU A 206 -10.21 -20.06 0.46
CA LEU A 206 -11.22 -20.75 -0.35
C LEU A 206 -10.60 -21.83 -1.24
N ALA A 207 -9.32 -21.71 -1.58
CA ALA A 207 -8.58 -22.71 -2.35
C ALA A 207 -8.37 -24.04 -1.61
N LEU A 208 -8.51 -24.07 -0.29
CA LEU A 208 -8.27 -25.28 0.51
C LEU A 208 -9.47 -26.23 0.57
N ARG A 209 -10.62 -25.86 0.00
CA ARG A 209 -11.78 -26.75 -0.06
C ARG A 209 -11.44 -28.05 -0.78
N GLU A 210 -12.22 -29.10 -0.48
CA GLU A 210 -12.10 -30.37 -1.18
C GLU A 210 -12.22 -30.17 -2.70
N LYS A 211 -11.35 -30.86 -3.44
CA LYS A 211 -11.31 -30.83 -4.91
C LYS A 211 -12.39 -31.77 -5.43
N ASN A 212 -13.28 -31.24 -6.27
CA ASN A 212 -14.51 -31.94 -6.65
C ASN A 212 -14.50 -32.47 -8.08
N THR A 213 -13.47 -32.15 -8.86
CA THR A 213 -13.33 -32.62 -10.25
C THR A 213 -11.99 -33.33 -10.44
N ALA A 214 -11.95 -34.28 -11.39
CA ALA A 214 -10.70 -34.95 -11.76
C ALA A 214 -9.63 -33.94 -12.23
N LEU A 215 -10.03 -32.87 -12.91
CA LEU A 215 -9.13 -31.80 -13.35
C LEU A 215 -8.48 -31.09 -12.16
N GLU A 216 -9.26 -30.73 -11.14
CA GLU A 216 -8.72 -30.08 -9.94
C GLU A 216 -7.78 -31.00 -9.15
N VAL A 217 -8.08 -32.30 -9.12
CA VAL A 217 -7.23 -33.30 -8.46
C VAL A 217 -5.89 -33.42 -9.20
N VAL A 218 -5.92 -33.60 -10.52
CA VAL A 218 -4.71 -33.81 -11.33
C VAL A 218 -3.83 -32.56 -11.41
N THR A 219 -4.44 -31.37 -11.48
CA THR A 219 -3.70 -30.10 -11.56
C THR A 219 -3.31 -29.54 -10.19
N GLU A 220 -3.86 -30.10 -9.12
CA GLU A 220 -3.78 -29.57 -7.75
C GLU A 220 -4.21 -28.08 -7.63
N LYS A 221 -5.07 -27.62 -8.54
CA LYS A 221 -5.58 -26.25 -8.59
C LYS A 221 -7.11 -26.24 -8.69
N ASN A 222 -7.74 -25.30 -8.00
CA ASN A 222 -9.15 -24.93 -8.20
C ASN A 222 -9.24 -23.44 -8.58
N LYS A 223 -10.44 -22.97 -8.94
CA LYS A 223 -10.65 -21.57 -9.36
C LYS A 223 -10.11 -20.55 -8.33
N ALA A 224 -10.34 -20.79 -7.04
CA ALA A 224 -9.86 -19.91 -5.97
C ALA A 224 -8.33 -19.80 -5.93
N LYS A 225 -7.61 -20.91 -6.11
CA LYS A 225 -6.14 -20.88 -6.19
C LYS A 225 -5.65 -20.06 -7.38
N VAL A 226 -6.29 -20.21 -8.54
CA VAL A 226 -5.91 -19.46 -9.75
C VAL A 226 -6.17 -17.96 -9.56
N VAL A 227 -7.32 -17.57 -9.00
CA VAL A 227 -7.63 -16.16 -8.74
C VAL A 227 -6.73 -15.57 -7.66
N SER A 228 -6.43 -16.32 -6.60
CA SER A 228 -5.45 -15.91 -5.60
C SER A 228 -4.08 -15.64 -6.26
N GLU A 229 -3.55 -16.58 -7.04
CA GLU A 229 -2.26 -16.41 -7.76
C GLU A 229 -2.29 -15.22 -8.75
N LEU A 230 -3.44 -14.95 -9.39
CA LEU A 230 -3.67 -13.84 -10.32
C LEU A 230 -3.55 -12.47 -9.66
N LEU A 231 -4.08 -12.30 -8.44
CA LEU A 231 -4.13 -11.00 -7.78
C LEU A 231 -2.74 -10.50 -7.33
N ILE A 232 -1.78 -11.40 -7.14
CA ILE A 232 -0.42 -11.05 -6.66
C ILE A 232 0.29 -10.02 -7.55
N PRO A 233 0.44 -10.24 -8.88
CA PRO A 233 1.06 -9.24 -9.75
C PRO A 233 0.24 -7.95 -9.85
N ILE A 234 -1.10 -8.02 -9.80
CA ILE A 234 -1.99 -6.87 -9.94
C ILE A 234 -1.81 -5.90 -8.76
N PHE A 235 -1.97 -6.35 -7.51
CA PHE A 235 -1.81 -5.44 -6.37
C PHE A 235 -0.38 -4.87 -6.26
N LYS A 236 0.65 -5.58 -6.77
CA LYS A 236 2.00 -5.02 -6.87
C LYS A 236 2.08 -3.87 -7.87
N ALA A 237 1.39 -3.99 -9.00
CA ALA A 237 1.26 -2.89 -9.97
C ALA A 237 0.55 -1.70 -9.33
N GLU A 238 -0.54 -1.92 -8.58
CA GLU A 238 -1.24 -0.83 -7.86
C GLU A 238 -0.33 -0.12 -6.84
N MET A 239 0.53 -0.85 -6.14
CA MET A 239 1.54 -0.23 -5.26
C MET A 239 2.52 0.65 -6.03
N GLU A 240 2.94 0.23 -7.24
CA GLU A 240 3.80 1.04 -8.12
C GLU A 240 3.06 2.24 -8.73
N HIS A 241 1.75 2.11 -9.00
CA HIS A 241 0.91 3.21 -9.45
C HIS A 241 0.77 4.26 -8.34
N LEU A 242 0.46 3.84 -7.11
CA LEU A 242 0.44 4.70 -5.93
C LEU A 242 1.76 5.47 -5.76
N GLU A 243 2.89 4.77 -5.87
CA GLU A 243 4.24 5.36 -5.86
C GLU A 243 4.34 6.47 -6.93
N LYS A 244 4.17 6.13 -8.21
CA LYS A 244 4.33 7.07 -9.34
C LYS A 244 3.41 8.29 -9.24
N ILE A 245 2.15 8.10 -8.86
CA ILE A 245 1.17 9.18 -8.80
C ILE A 245 1.47 10.09 -7.60
N SER A 246 1.77 9.52 -6.43
CA SER A 246 2.11 10.31 -5.24
C SER A 246 3.42 11.08 -5.42
N ASP A 247 4.46 10.47 -5.99
CA ASP A 247 5.70 11.15 -6.41
C ASP A 247 5.39 12.36 -7.27
N ARG A 248 4.53 12.18 -8.28
CA ARG A 248 4.17 13.25 -9.20
C ARG A 248 3.47 14.41 -8.48
N ILE A 249 2.55 14.12 -7.55
CA ILE A 249 1.85 15.13 -6.76
C ILE A 249 2.85 15.91 -5.88
N TYR A 250 3.71 15.21 -5.13
CA TYR A 250 4.67 15.85 -4.23
C TYR A 250 5.70 16.69 -5.01
N LEU A 251 6.15 16.19 -6.17
CA LEU A 251 7.06 16.91 -7.06
C LEU A 251 6.50 18.25 -7.54
N LEU A 252 5.18 18.30 -7.69
CA LEU A 252 4.43 19.48 -8.11
C LEU A 252 4.03 20.37 -6.92
N GLU A 253 4.54 20.08 -5.72
CA GLU A 253 4.22 20.75 -4.45
C GLU A 253 2.80 20.54 -3.93
N GLY A 254 2.05 19.61 -4.52
CA GLY A 254 0.81 19.11 -3.94
C GLY A 254 1.07 18.22 -2.72
N GLU A 255 -0.02 17.78 -2.09
CA GLU A 255 -0.01 16.78 -1.03
C GLU A 255 -0.94 15.63 -1.42
N ALA A 256 -0.42 14.41 -1.34
CA ALA A 256 -1.17 13.20 -1.64
C ALA A 256 -2.18 12.89 -0.52
N THR A 257 -3.36 12.41 -0.90
CA THR A 257 -4.34 11.87 0.04
C THR A 257 -3.86 10.57 0.67
N THR A 258 -4.37 10.27 1.84
CA THR A 258 -4.11 9.02 2.58
C THR A 258 -5.34 8.13 2.68
N GLU A 259 -6.49 8.62 2.21
CA GLU A 259 -7.79 7.99 2.39
C GLU A 259 -8.19 7.28 1.09
N PRO A 260 -8.62 5.99 1.16
CA PRO A 260 -9.14 5.29 0.00
C PRO A 260 -10.50 5.85 -0.42
N ASP A 261 -10.70 5.97 -1.73
CA ASP A 261 -11.99 6.32 -2.35
C ASP A 261 -12.06 5.76 -3.78
N PRO A 262 -13.03 4.87 -4.09
CA PRO A 262 -14.08 4.33 -3.19
C PRO A 262 -13.50 3.52 -2.01
N LEU A 263 -14.34 3.15 -1.04
CA LEU A 263 -13.88 2.27 0.04
C LEU A 263 -13.70 0.83 -0.49
N PRO A 264 -12.67 0.09 -0.02
CA PRO A 264 -12.43 -1.29 -0.43
C PRO A 264 -13.61 -2.20 -0.09
N GLN A 265 -13.98 -3.08 -1.04
CA GLN A 265 -15.08 -4.05 -0.87
C GLN A 265 -14.58 -5.48 -1.03
N ILE A 266 -14.94 -6.34 -0.08
CA ILE A 266 -14.52 -7.75 -0.06
C ILE A 266 -15.73 -8.63 -0.35
N GLY A 267 -15.67 -9.40 -1.44
CA GLY A 267 -16.71 -10.34 -1.81
C GLY A 267 -16.83 -11.54 -0.86
N GLU A 268 -17.78 -12.44 -1.11
CA GLU A 268 -17.87 -13.72 -0.39
C GLU A 268 -17.31 -14.90 -1.19
N THR A 269 -17.49 -14.85 -2.51
CA THR A 269 -17.05 -15.88 -3.43
C THR A 269 -15.97 -15.36 -4.38
N VAL A 270 -15.26 -16.28 -5.01
CA VAL A 270 -14.26 -15.94 -6.06
C VAL A 270 -14.89 -15.19 -7.23
N ASP A 271 -16.17 -15.44 -7.53
CA ASP A 271 -16.88 -14.71 -8.58
C ASP A 271 -17.25 -13.28 -8.14
N ASP A 272 -17.45 -13.05 -6.84
CA ASP A 272 -17.65 -11.69 -6.31
C ASP A 272 -16.34 -10.91 -6.37
N PHE A 273 -15.21 -11.54 -6.06
CA PHE A 273 -13.88 -10.94 -6.15
C PHE A 273 -13.61 -10.40 -7.56
N LEU A 274 -13.73 -11.28 -8.55
CA LEU A 274 -13.54 -10.94 -9.96
C LEU A 274 -14.44 -9.79 -10.43
N LYS A 275 -15.70 -9.72 -9.95
CA LYS A 275 -16.62 -8.62 -10.30
C LYS A 275 -16.22 -7.31 -9.65
N LEU A 276 -15.92 -7.33 -8.35
CA LEU A 276 -15.54 -6.13 -7.59
C LEU A 276 -14.21 -5.56 -8.10
N ASP A 277 -13.27 -6.43 -8.46
CA ASP A 277 -11.97 -6.01 -8.98
C ASP A 277 -12.11 -5.48 -10.41
N HIS A 278 -12.87 -6.15 -11.26
CA HIS A 278 -13.21 -5.64 -12.59
C HIS A 278 -13.92 -4.27 -12.54
N GLU A 279 -14.79 -4.04 -11.54
CA GLU A 279 -15.42 -2.73 -11.32
C GLU A 279 -14.42 -1.65 -10.88
N ALA A 280 -13.44 -2.01 -10.04
CA ALA A 280 -12.36 -1.12 -9.62
C ALA A 280 -11.48 -0.72 -10.82
N GLU A 281 -11.08 -1.69 -11.65
CA GLU A 281 -10.33 -1.43 -12.90
C GLU A 281 -11.09 -0.50 -13.84
N ASN A 282 -12.39 -0.74 -14.04
CA ASN A 282 -13.23 0.13 -14.87
C ASN A 282 -13.30 1.56 -14.32
N TYR A 283 -13.40 1.70 -13.00
CA TYR A 283 -13.39 3.02 -12.35
C TYR A 283 -12.06 3.75 -12.58
N ALA A 284 -10.93 3.07 -12.39
CA ALA A 284 -9.59 3.59 -12.63
C ALA A 284 -9.42 4.03 -14.09
N LEU A 285 -9.78 3.17 -15.05
CA LEU A 285 -9.72 3.48 -16.49
C LEU A 285 -10.51 4.75 -16.87
N VAL A 286 -11.74 4.89 -16.39
CA VAL A 286 -12.57 6.06 -16.66
C VAL A 286 -12.00 7.32 -16.01
N LEU A 287 -11.43 7.20 -14.80
CA LEU A 287 -10.78 8.31 -14.11
C LEU A 287 -9.49 8.74 -14.82
N TYR A 288 -8.65 7.79 -15.22
CA TYR A 288 -7.32 8.06 -15.78
C TYR A 288 -7.44 8.68 -17.17
N ARG A 289 -8.43 8.28 -17.97
CA ARG A 289 -8.75 8.97 -19.24
C ARG A 289 -9.08 10.46 -19.01
N LYS A 290 -9.84 10.78 -17.95
CA LYS A 290 -10.12 12.18 -17.59
C LYS A 290 -8.86 12.93 -17.17
N ILE A 291 -7.96 12.26 -16.42
CA ILE A 291 -6.67 12.84 -16.03
C ILE A 291 -5.79 13.12 -17.25
N ILE A 292 -5.71 12.19 -18.20
CA ILE A 292 -4.97 12.36 -19.45
C ILE A 292 -5.50 13.54 -20.26
N ASP A 293 -6.82 13.64 -20.42
CA ASP A 293 -7.46 14.75 -21.12
C ASP A 293 -7.15 16.10 -20.43
N GLU A 294 -7.21 16.13 -19.10
CA GLU A 294 -6.94 17.34 -18.33
C GLU A 294 -5.45 17.74 -18.38
N ALA A 295 -4.55 16.77 -18.27
CA ALA A 295 -3.12 16.96 -18.45
C ALA A 295 -2.81 17.49 -19.85
N MET A 296 -3.47 16.96 -20.88
CA MET A 296 -3.32 17.44 -22.26
C MET A 296 -3.79 18.89 -22.43
N LYS A 297 -4.96 19.26 -21.90
CA LYS A 297 -5.47 20.64 -21.94
C LYS A 297 -4.53 21.64 -21.27
N ARG A 298 -3.90 21.21 -20.17
CA ARG A 298 -2.95 22.02 -19.39
C ARG A 298 -1.54 22.05 -19.97
N GLY A 299 -1.24 21.21 -20.97
CA GLY A 299 0.10 21.07 -21.53
C GLY A 299 1.06 20.26 -20.64
N ASP A 300 0.56 19.57 -19.62
CA ASP A 300 1.33 18.72 -18.72
C ASP A 300 1.66 17.37 -19.35
N SER A 301 2.65 17.40 -20.24
CA SER A 301 3.06 16.22 -21.01
C SER A 301 3.62 15.09 -20.15
N LYS A 302 4.18 15.39 -18.96
CA LYS A 302 4.79 14.37 -18.09
C LYS A 302 3.72 13.56 -17.36
N THR A 303 2.73 14.23 -16.76
CA THR A 303 1.62 13.52 -16.11
C THR A 303 0.79 12.76 -17.16
N ARG A 304 0.56 13.37 -18.33
CA ARG A 304 -0.15 12.69 -19.41
C ARG A 304 0.50 11.35 -19.79
N ARG A 305 1.81 11.34 -20.08
CA ARG A 305 2.54 10.11 -20.43
C ARG A 305 2.53 9.08 -19.31
N MET A 306 2.71 9.52 -18.06
CA MET A 306 2.66 8.64 -16.90
C MET A 306 1.30 7.92 -16.81
N PHE A 307 0.18 8.63 -17.01
CA PHE A 307 -1.14 8.01 -17.00
C PHE A 307 -1.43 7.20 -18.28
N GLU A 308 -0.85 7.57 -19.43
CA GLU A 308 -0.90 6.73 -20.65
C GLU A 308 -0.26 5.35 -20.38
N ASP A 309 0.87 5.31 -19.68
CA ASP A 309 1.56 4.07 -19.30
C ASP A 309 0.80 3.25 -18.24
N ILE A 310 0.19 3.93 -17.25
CA ILE A 310 -0.63 3.28 -16.21
C ILE A 310 -1.90 2.68 -16.82
N ILE A 311 -2.62 3.42 -17.68
CA ILE A 311 -3.82 2.91 -18.36
C ILE A 311 -3.54 1.62 -19.12
N GLY A 312 -2.38 1.48 -19.75
CA GLY A 312 -2.06 0.23 -20.45
C GLY A 312 -2.07 -0.98 -19.52
N GLN A 313 -1.61 -0.81 -18.28
CA GLN A 313 -1.64 -1.87 -17.26
C GLN A 313 -3.06 -2.12 -16.75
N GLU A 314 -3.85 -1.07 -16.50
CA GLU A 314 -5.25 -1.23 -16.07
C GLU A 314 -6.12 -1.87 -17.15
N GLU A 315 -5.84 -1.61 -18.43
CA GLU A 315 -6.53 -2.31 -19.53
C GLU A 315 -6.18 -3.81 -19.52
N ASP A 316 -4.91 -4.17 -19.30
CA ASP A 316 -4.49 -5.57 -19.17
C ASP A 316 -5.13 -6.26 -17.95
N HIS A 317 -5.20 -5.58 -16.80
CA HIS A 317 -5.92 -6.06 -15.61
C HIS A 317 -7.40 -6.28 -15.91
N TYR A 318 -8.07 -5.27 -16.49
CA TYR A 318 -9.47 -5.31 -16.87
C TYR A 318 -9.79 -6.49 -17.79
N TRP A 319 -9.02 -6.69 -18.86
CA TRP A 319 -9.22 -7.82 -19.78
C TRP A 319 -8.98 -9.16 -19.10
N THR A 320 -7.99 -9.21 -18.21
CA THR A 320 -7.73 -10.43 -17.43
C THR A 320 -8.94 -10.78 -16.58
N PHE A 321 -9.54 -9.85 -15.85
CA PHE A 321 -10.75 -10.13 -15.08
C PHE A 321 -11.96 -10.46 -15.97
N ASP A 322 -12.15 -9.77 -17.09
CA ASP A 322 -13.23 -10.03 -18.04
C ASP A 322 -13.19 -11.47 -18.57
N ASP A 323 -12.00 -11.98 -18.89
CA ASP A 323 -11.82 -13.36 -19.35
C ASP A 323 -12.23 -14.41 -18.29
N PHE A 324 -12.12 -14.10 -16.99
CA PHE A 324 -12.58 -14.98 -15.91
C PHE A 324 -14.08 -14.86 -15.59
N LEU A 325 -14.74 -13.79 -16.04
CA LEU A 325 -16.16 -13.52 -15.81
C LEU A 325 -17.09 -14.06 -16.92
N ARG A 326 -16.53 -14.44 -18.08
CA ARG A 326 -17.25 -15.03 -19.22
C ARG A 326 -17.66 -16.49 -18.98
#